data_AF-A0A085JKR4-F1
#
_entry.id   AF-A0A085JKR4-F1
#
_cell.length_a   1.000
_cell.length_b   1.000
_cell.length_c   1.000
_cell.angle_alpha   90.00
_cell.angle_beta   90.00
_cell.angle_gamma   90.00
#
_symmetry.space_group_name_H-M   'P 1'
#
loop_
_entity.id
_entity.type
_entity.pdbx_description
1 polymer ?
#
loop_
_entity_poly.entity_id
_entity_poly.type
_entity_poly.pdbx_seq_one_letter_code
_entity_poly.pdbx_strand_id
1 'polypeptide(L)' 'MNILPGMTSYYLWQDKLECAEECQLILKSNTEHQHALLSLLKQAHPYDVPELLVIPVQHGENEYLSWLHASLA' A
#
# COMPACT_ATOMS: atom_id res chain seq x y z
N MET A 1 -2.91 -4.84 -8.61
CA MET A 1 -2.46 -5.03 -7.22
C MET A 1 -1.46 -6.17 -7.17
N ASN A 2 -0.38 -6.06 -6.41
CA ASN A 2 0.52 -7.19 -6.13
C ASN A 2 0.44 -7.53 -4.64
N ILE A 3 0.48 -8.82 -4.31
CA ILE A 3 0.48 -9.35 -2.93
C ILE A 3 1.76 -10.14 -2.76
N LEU A 4 2.55 -9.80 -1.75
CA LEU A 4 3.80 -10.48 -1.39
C LEU A 4 3.59 -11.19 -0.04
N PRO A 5 3.33 -12.50 -0.03
CA PRO A 5 3.09 -13.25 1.20
C PRO A 5 4.41 -13.56 1.94
N GLY A 6 4.30 -13.95 3.21
CA GLY A 6 5.43 -14.47 4.00
C GLY A 6 6.40 -13.39 4.47
N MET A 7 5.90 -12.18 4.70
CA MET A 7 6.69 -11.12 5.33
C MET A 7 6.70 -11.30 6.84
N THR A 8 7.85 -11.05 7.47
CA THR A 8 7.93 -10.88 8.92
C THR A 8 8.25 -9.43 9.23
N SER A 9 7.30 -8.73 9.84
CA SER A 9 7.48 -7.36 10.31
C SER A 9 8.06 -7.38 11.71
N TYR A 10 9.08 -6.56 11.96
CA TYR A 10 9.69 -6.36 13.29
C TYR A 10 9.53 -4.91 13.71
N TYR A 11 9.04 -4.67 14.93
CA TYR A 11 8.82 -3.33 15.46
C TYR A 11 8.93 -3.29 16.98
N LEU A 12 9.07 -2.09 17.54
CA LEU A 12 9.03 -1.88 18.98
C LEU A 12 7.61 -1.51 19.41
N TRP A 13 7.08 -2.23 20.38
CA TRP A 13 5.80 -1.95 21.01
C TRP A 13 5.91 -2.13 22.52
N GLN A 14 5.50 -1.12 23.29
CA GLN A 14 5.60 -1.13 24.76
C GLN A 14 7.00 -1.56 25.27
N ASP A 15 8.04 -0.97 24.68
CA ASP A 15 9.45 -1.24 24.98
C ASP A 15 9.91 -2.69 24.73
N LYS A 16 9.14 -3.47 23.95
CA LYS A 16 9.48 -4.83 23.55
C LYS A 16 9.60 -4.93 22.04
N LEU A 17 10.56 -5.75 21.61
CA LEU A 17 10.65 -6.15 20.21
C LEU A 17 9.55 -7.16 19.94
N GLU A 18 8.63 -6.80 19.05
CA GLU A 18 7.55 -7.66 18.57
C GLU A 18 7.81 -8.06 17.11
N CYS A 19 7.20 -9.16 16.69
CA CYS A 19 7.14 -9.54 15.29
C CYS A 19 5.76 -10.07 14.89
N ALA A 20 5.41 -9.87 13.61
CA ALA A 20 4.15 -10.33 13.04
C ALA A 20 4.38 -10.96 11.66
N GLU A 21 3.63 -12.02 11.34
CA GLU A 21 3.53 -12.57 9.99
C GLU A 21 2.50 -11.80 9.19
N GLU A 22 2.91 -11.27 8.05
CA GLU A 22 2.10 -10.35 7.25
C GLU A 22 2.28 -10.60 5.76
N CYS A 23 1.55 -9.83 4.95
CA CYS A 23 1.80 -9.71 3.52
C CYS A 23 1.99 -8.24 3.15
N GLN A 24 2.90 -7.96 2.21
CA GLN A 24 3.06 -6.63 1.66
C GLN A 24 2.15 -6.45 0.44
N LEU A 25 1.35 -5.38 0.44
CA LEU A 25 0.55 -4.98 -0.70
C LEU A 25 1.25 -3.86 -1.49
N ILE A 26 1.34 -4.02 -2.82
CA ILE A 26 1.77 -2.94 -3.73
C ILE A 26 0.62 -2.60 -4.67
N LEU A 27 -0.06 -1.51 -4.33
CA LEU A 27 -1.16 -0.92 -5.09
C LEU A 27 -0.62 0.16 -6.03
N LYS A 28 -1.22 0.25 -7.21
CA LYS A 28 -0.89 1.28 -8.22
C LYS A 28 -2.14 2.10 -8.41
N SER A 29 -2.00 3.42 -8.30
CA SER A 29 -3.08 4.38 -8.41
C SER A 29 -2.52 5.72 -8.90
N ASN A 30 -3.37 6.72 -9.02
CA ASN A 30 -2.99 8.11 -9.28
C ASN A 30 -3.24 9.00 -8.04
N THR A 31 -2.81 10.25 -8.14
CA THR A 31 -2.95 11.24 -7.05
C THR A 31 -4.41 11.61 -6.75
N GLU A 32 -5.28 11.58 -7.75
CA GLU A 32 -6.71 11.90 -7.61
C GLU A 32 -7.42 10.89 -6.70
N HIS A 33 -7.10 9.61 -6.82
CA HIS A 33 -7.70 8.54 -6.02
C HIS A 33 -6.98 8.30 -4.67
N GLN A 34 -5.85 8.96 -4.43
CA GLN A 34 -4.98 8.69 -3.27
C GLN A 34 -5.74 8.76 -1.94
N HIS A 35 -6.46 9.86 -1.69
CA HIS A 35 -7.15 10.06 -0.40
C HIS A 35 -8.27 9.04 -0.18
N ALA A 36 -9.06 8.78 -1.22
CA ALA A 36 -10.14 7.80 -1.17
C ALA A 36 -9.60 6.38 -0.93
N LEU A 37 -8.52 6.01 -1.63
CA LEU A 37 -7.87 4.71 -1.47
C LEU A 37 -7.31 4.52 -0.05
N LEU A 38 -6.56 5.49 0.47
CA LEU A 38 -6.01 5.42 1.83
C LEU A 38 -7.11 5.31 2.89
N SER A 39 -8.20 6.07 2.71
CA SER A 39 -9.35 6.03 3.62
C SER A 39 -10.05 4.68 3.60
N LEU A 40 -10.28 4.11 2.42
CA LEU A 40 -10.86 2.78 2.24
C LEU A 40 -10.00 1.70 2.89
N LEU A 41 -8.69 1.72 2.61
CA LEU A 41 -7.76 0.75 3.18
C LEU A 41 -7.74 0.84 4.70
N LYS A 42 -7.67 2.05 5.26
CA LYS A 42 -7.70 2.25 6.71
C LYS A 42 -8.98 1.73 7.35
N GLN A 43 -10.13 1.93 6.72
CA GLN A 43 -11.42 1.43 7.23
C GLN A 43 -11.53 -0.09 7.18
N ALA A 44 -10.95 -0.72 6.16
CA ALA A 44 -10.99 -2.16 5.97
C ALA A 44 -9.87 -2.93 6.69
N HIS A 45 -8.83 -2.24 7.16
CA HIS A 45 -7.66 -2.89 7.75
C HIS A 45 -7.97 -3.48 9.14
N PRO A 46 -7.46 -4.68 9.47
CA PRO A 46 -7.62 -5.26 10.81
C PRO A 46 -6.88 -4.52 11.94
N TYR A 47 -6.06 -3.51 11.62
CA TYR A 47 -5.25 -2.80 12.60
C TYR A 47 -5.75 -1.37 12.76
N ASP A 48 -5.64 -0.85 13.98
CA ASP A 48 -6.00 0.54 14.28
C ASP A 48 -5.09 1.55 13.54
N VAL A 49 -3.80 1.20 13.40
CA VAL A 49 -2.79 2.01 12.71
C VAL A 49 -2.04 1.13 11.71
N PRO A 50 -2.56 0.98 10.47
CA PRO A 50 -1.89 0.21 9.44
C PRO A 50 -0.70 0.96 8.81
N GLU A 51 0.27 0.22 8.29
CA GLU A 51 1.29 0.77 7.41
C GLU A 51 0.65 1.14 6.06
N LEU A 52 0.51 2.44 5.79
CA LEU A 52 0.01 2.97 4.53
C LEU A 52 0.93 4.07 4.02
N LEU A 53 1.83 3.71 3.11
CA LEU A 53 2.81 4.60 2.52
C LEU A 53 2.54 4.82 1.03
N VAL A 54 2.73 6.07 0.58
CA VAL A 54 2.63 6.44 -0.84
C VAL A 54 4.02 6.73 -1.36
N ILE A 55 4.43 6.00 -2.40
CA ILE A 55 5.72 6.18 -3.07
C ILE A 55 5.45 6.80 -4.44
N PRO A 56 5.92 8.03 -4.73
CA PRO A 56 5.68 8.67 -6.01
C PRO A 56 6.49 8.02 -7.13
N VAL A 57 5.79 7.62 -8.19
CA VAL A 57 6.42 7.13 -9.43
C VAL A 57 6.81 8.34 -10.28
N GLN A 58 8.12 8.56 -10.45
CA GLN A 58 8.62 9.70 -11.25
C GLN A 58 8.64 9.40 -12.76
N HIS A 59 8.87 8.14 -13.13
CA HIS A 59 8.96 7.70 -14.52
C HIS A 59 8.48 6.25 -14.64
N GLY A 60 7.97 5.88 -15.81
CA GLY A 60 7.52 4.53 -16.16
C GLY A 60 7.40 4.37 -17.67
N GLU A 61 7.12 3.16 -18.13
CA GLU A 61 6.84 2.89 -19.54
C GLU A 61 5.49 3.52 -19.92
N ASN A 62 5.45 4.22 -21.07
CA ASN A 62 4.34 5.09 -21.45
C ASN A 62 3.03 4.33 -21.67
N GLU A 63 3.08 3.16 -22.30
CA GLU A 63 1.89 2.34 -22.56
C GLU A 63 1.31 1.81 -21.24
N TYR A 64 2.17 1.39 -20.31
CA TYR A 64 1.76 0.92 -18.99
C TYR A 64 1.12 2.03 -18.16
N LEU A 65 1.72 3.23 -18.13
CA LEU A 65 1.14 4.37 -17.43
C LEU A 65 -0.20 4.78 -18.06
N SER A 66 -0.29 4.78 -19.39
CA SER A 66 -1.54 5.07 -20.11
C SER A 66 -2.64 4.08 -19.75
N TRP A 67 -2.33 2.78 -19.76
CA TRP A 67 -3.25 1.73 -19.35
C TRP A 67 -3.68 1.86 -17.88
N LEU A 68 -2.74 2.18 -16.98
CA LEU A 68 -3.04 2.39 -15.57
C LEU A 68 -4.02 3.54 -15.38
N HIS A 69 -3.75 4.69 -16.00
CA HIS A 69 -4.63 5.86 -15.90
C HIS A 69 -6.01 5.59 -16.48
N ALA A 70 -6.10 4.91 -17.63
CA ALA A 70 -7.38 4.51 -18.22
C ALA A 70 -8.17 3.53 -17.34
N SER A 71 -7.49 2.69 -16.55
CA SER A 71 -8.13 1.73 -15.62
C SER A 71 -8.66 2.38 -14.34
N LEU A 72 -8.32 3.66 -14.10
CA LEU A 72 -8.75 4.45 -12.94
C LEU A 72 -9.80 5.50 -13.31
N ALA A 73 -10.16 5.60 -14.60
CA ALA A 73 -11.13 6.56 -15.12
C ALA A 73 -12.59 6.13 -14.86
#